data_AF-A0A959PWA1-F1
#
_entry.id   AF-A0A959PWA1-F1
#
_cell.length_a   1.000
_cell.length_b   1.000
_cell.length_c   1.000
_cell.angle_alpha   90.00
_cell.angle_beta   90.00
_cell.angle_gamma   90.00
#
_symmetry.space_group_name_H-M   'P 1'
#
loop_
_entity.id
_entity.type
_entity.pdbx_description
1 polymer ?
#
loop_
_entity_poly.entity_id
_entity_poly.type
_entity_poly.pdbx_seq_one_letter_code
_entity_poly.pdbx_strand_id
1 'polypeptide(L)'
;MFSILSIVIFIIAIYLMNKTFIGFQPGANRVNSDVARFRDLASKWKTELVPWSYEETELFSLTEINKVSKKGFGKSAEAIVQSIYHEPMLYYYYKEYPATQRNAIIFAQTTRYEIVYRIRTKGTQVFVNEEFVGTIDPSGMFYREADRLV
;
A
#
# COMPACT_ATOMS: atom_id res chain seq x y z
N MET A 1 31.25 16.14 36.44
CA MET A 1 31.66 16.32 35.03
C MET A 1 31.13 15.20 34.13
N PHE A 2 31.31 13.92 34.49
CA PHE A 2 30.81 12.76 33.71
C PHE A 2 29.28 12.72 33.51
N SER A 3 28.49 13.19 34.48
CA SER A 3 27.01 13.15 34.39
C SER A 3 26.45 14.10 33.33
N ILE A 4 27.09 15.25 33.10
CA ILE A 4 26.67 16.23 32.08
C ILE A 4 26.95 15.67 30.68
N LEU A 5 28.09 15.00 30.50
CA LEU A 5 28.48 14.38 29.24
C LEU A 5 27.51 13.25 28.83
N SER A 6 27.09 12.40 29.78
CA SER A 6 26.06 11.37 29.52
C SER A 6 24.71 11.96 29.11
N ILE A 7 24.28 13.06 29.71
CA ILE A 7 23.01 13.73 29.35
C ILE A 7 23.10 14.27 27.92
N VAL A 8 24.21 14.88 27.54
CA VAL A 8 24.42 15.40 26.18
C VAL A 8 24.41 14.26 25.15
N ILE A 9 25.08 13.13 25.44
CA ILE A 9 25.06 11.95 24.56
C ILE A 9 23.63 11.40 24.42
N PHE A 10 22.86 11.36 25.50
CA PHE A 10 21.48 10.87 25.48
C PHE A 10 20.55 11.78 24.67
N ILE A 11 20.71 13.10 24.77
CA ILE A 11 19.95 14.06 23.95
C ILE A 11 20.32 13.93 22.47
N ILE A 12 21.61 13.77 22.15
CA ILE A 12 22.08 13.54 20.78
C ILE A 12 21.51 12.22 20.23
N ALA A 13 21.49 11.15 21.04
CA ALA A 13 20.92 9.87 20.66
C ALA A 13 19.41 9.99 20.35
N ILE A 14 18.64 10.66 21.21
CA ILE A 14 17.20 10.91 20.98
C ILE A 14 16.99 11.77 19.72
N TYR A 15 17.79 12.82 19.54
CA TYR A 15 17.71 13.69 18.37
C TYR A 15 18.00 12.95 17.07
N LEU A 16 19.07 12.13 17.05
CA LEU A 16 19.40 11.28 15.90
C LEU A 16 18.30 10.26 15.66
N MET A 17 17.80 9.58 16.70
CA MET A 17 16.74 8.59 16.60
C MET A 17 15.48 9.21 15.97
N ASN A 18 15.03 10.37 16.46
CA ASN A 18 13.91 11.09 15.85
C ASN A 18 14.16 11.42 14.37
N LYS A 19 15.36 11.89 14.02
CA LYS A 19 15.70 12.24 12.62
C LYS A 19 15.68 11.01 11.70
N THR A 20 16.13 9.84 12.15
CA THR A 20 16.12 8.61 11.35
C THR A 20 14.71 8.05 11.17
N PHE A 21 13.85 8.17 12.19
CA PHE A 21 12.44 7.76 12.09
C PHE A 21 11.60 8.72 11.23
N ILE A 22 11.96 10.01 11.15
CA ILE A 22 11.25 11.05 10.36
C ILE A 22 11.35 10.88 8.84
N GLY A 23 12.17 9.95 8.33
CA GLY A 23 12.39 9.78 6.89
C GLY A 23 12.44 8.34 6.39
N PHE A 24 12.02 7.35 7.19
CA PHE A 24 12.14 5.95 6.77
C PHE A 24 11.19 5.63 5.61
N GLN A 25 11.71 5.76 4.38
CA GLN A 25 11.08 5.25 3.18
C GLN A 25 11.80 3.96 2.78
N PRO A 26 11.10 2.83 2.63
CA PRO A 26 11.73 1.62 2.13
C PRO A 26 12.26 1.90 0.72
N GLY A 27 13.49 1.46 0.46
CA GLY A 27 14.09 1.57 -0.86
C GLY A 27 13.28 0.83 -1.93
N ALA A 28 13.48 1.21 -3.19
CA ALA A 28 12.74 0.65 -4.33
C ALA A 28 12.77 -0.89 -4.37
N ASN A 29 13.93 -1.50 -4.09
CA ASN A 29 14.09 -2.96 -4.05
C ASN A 29 13.17 -3.64 -3.02
N ARG A 30 12.99 -3.01 -1.85
CA ARG A 30 12.11 -3.55 -0.80
C ARG A 30 10.65 -3.45 -1.20
N VAL A 31 10.25 -2.34 -1.81
CA VAL A 31 8.90 -2.14 -2.34
C VAL A 31 8.61 -3.16 -3.43
N ASN A 32 9.50 -3.34 -4.40
CA ASN A 32 9.33 -4.28 -5.49
C ASN A 32 9.26 -5.73 -4.99
N SER A 33 10.11 -6.10 -4.02
CA SER A 33 10.05 -7.40 -3.36
C SER A 33 8.72 -7.62 -2.63
N ASP A 34 8.19 -6.59 -1.96
CA ASP A 34 6.89 -6.67 -1.30
C ASP A 34 5.74 -6.85 -2.31
N VAL A 35 5.76 -6.11 -3.43
CA VAL A 35 4.77 -6.25 -4.51
C VAL A 35 4.83 -7.65 -5.13
N ALA A 36 6.02 -8.16 -5.44
CA ALA A 36 6.20 -9.50 -5.97
C ALA A 36 5.65 -10.58 -5.02
N ARG A 37 5.85 -10.41 -3.71
CA ARG A 37 5.26 -11.28 -2.70
C ARG A 37 3.73 -11.19 -2.67
N PHE A 38 3.14 -9.99 -2.80
CA PHE A 38 1.68 -9.85 -2.86
C PHE A 38 1.09 -10.51 -4.08
N ARG A 39 1.78 -10.44 -5.21
CA ARG A 39 1.42 -11.15 -6.44
C ARG A 39 1.43 -12.67 -6.26
N ASP A 40 2.45 -13.21 -5.59
CA ASP A 40 2.49 -14.63 -5.24
C ASP A 40 1.29 -15.03 -4.36
N LEU A 41 0.98 -14.24 -3.33
CA LEU A 41 -0.19 -14.48 -2.48
C LEU A 41 -1.50 -14.41 -3.27
N ALA A 42 -1.65 -13.41 -4.14
CA ALA A 42 -2.83 -13.21 -4.97
C ALA A 42 -3.01 -14.31 -6.02
N SER A 43 -1.91 -14.89 -6.52
CA SER A 43 -1.96 -15.97 -7.51
C SER A 43 -2.76 -17.18 -7.03
N LYS A 44 -2.73 -17.44 -5.71
CA LYS A 44 -3.49 -18.51 -5.05
C LYS A 44 -5.00 -18.29 -5.13
N TRP A 45 -5.43 -17.04 -5.13
CA TRP A 45 -6.84 -16.66 -5.15
C TRP A 45 -7.36 -16.34 -6.54
N LYS A 46 -6.47 -16.04 -7.50
CA LYS A 46 -6.85 -15.55 -8.83
C LYS A 46 -7.84 -16.46 -9.57
N THR A 47 -7.72 -17.78 -9.40
CA THR A 47 -8.61 -18.77 -10.00
C THR A 47 -9.97 -18.87 -9.32
N GLU A 48 -10.09 -18.39 -8.09
CA GLU A 48 -11.34 -18.36 -7.33
C GLU A 48 -12.13 -17.08 -7.58
N LEU A 49 -11.49 -16.01 -8.06
CA LEU A 49 -12.16 -14.74 -8.34
C LEU A 49 -13.11 -14.86 -9.54
N VAL A 50 -14.29 -14.25 -9.41
CA VAL A 50 -15.29 -14.18 -10.47
C VAL A 50 -14.96 -12.99 -11.38
N PRO A 51 -15.02 -13.14 -12.71
CA PRO A 51 -14.87 -12.02 -13.62
C PRO A 51 -16.05 -11.06 -13.51
N TRP A 52 -15.75 -9.76 -13.49
CA TRP A 52 -16.73 -8.70 -13.41
C TRP A 52 -16.35 -7.51 -14.30
N SER A 53 -17.35 -6.71 -14.61
CA SER A 53 -17.32 -5.52 -15.45
C SER A 53 -17.52 -4.26 -14.60
N TYR A 54 -17.18 -3.09 -15.14
CA TYR A 54 -17.27 -1.85 -14.38
C TYR A 54 -18.71 -1.55 -13.91
N GLU A 55 -19.68 -1.94 -14.72
CA GLU A 55 -21.11 -1.84 -14.45
C GLU A 55 -21.51 -2.63 -13.19
N GLU A 56 -20.82 -3.74 -12.91
CA GLU A 56 -21.07 -4.61 -11.75
C GLU A 56 -20.34 -4.13 -10.47
N THR A 57 -19.64 -3.00 -10.52
CA THR A 57 -18.99 -2.44 -9.31
C THR A 57 -20.00 -2.05 -8.23
N GLU A 58 -21.24 -1.75 -8.61
CA GLU A 58 -22.33 -1.51 -7.67
C GLU A 58 -22.71 -2.74 -6.84
N LEU A 59 -22.36 -3.94 -7.31
CA LEU A 59 -22.62 -5.20 -6.61
C LEU A 59 -21.61 -5.46 -5.49
N PHE A 60 -20.56 -4.64 -5.36
CA PHE A 60 -19.56 -4.81 -4.32
C PHE A 60 -20.19 -4.63 -2.95
N SER A 61 -19.97 -5.63 -2.09
CA SER A 61 -20.34 -5.53 -0.69
C SER A 61 -19.18 -4.99 0.14
N LEU A 62 -19.48 -4.52 1.35
CA LEU A 62 -18.48 -4.24 2.38
C LEU A 62 -17.99 -5.53 3.08
N THR A 63 -18.43 -6.70 2.63
CA THR A 63 -18.07 -7.98 3.23
C THR A 63 -16.67 -8.43 2.76
N GLU A 64 -15.82 -8.69 3.75
CA GLU A 64 -14.46 -9.19 3.56
C GLU A 64 -14.35 -10.61 4.14
N ILE A 65 -13.91 -11.57 3.33
CA ILE A 65 -13.61 -12.94 3.78
C ILE A 65 -12.10 -13.19 3.81
N ASN A 66 -11.68 -14.25 4.53
CA ASN A 66 -10.28 -14.65 4.69
C ASN A 66 -9.38 -13.50 5.20
N LYS A 67 -9.96 -12.63 6.04
CA LYS A 67 -9.29 -11.44 6.54
C LYS A 67 -8.16 -11.80 7.50
N VAL A 68 -6.95 -11.41 7.14
CA VAL A 68 -5.78 -11.48 8.02
C VAL A 68 -5.28 -10.06 8.27
N SER A 69 -5.16 -9.67 9.54
CA SER A 69 -4.60 -8.37 9.91
C SER A 69 -3.48 -8.52 10.93
N LYS A 70 -2.41 -7.73 10.76
CA LYS A 70 -1.27 -7.69 11.68
C LYS A 70 -1.00 -6.25 12.08
N LYS A 71 -0.83 -6.03 13.40
CA LYS A 71 -0.46 -4.75 14.00
C LYS A 71 0.88 -4.92 14.72
N GLY A 72 1.87 -4.07 14.42
CA GLY A 72 3.22 -4.10 15.00
C GLY A 72 4.10 -2.97 14.46
N PHE A 73 5.38 -3.25 14.17
CA PHE A 73 6.31 -2.32 13.45
C PHE A 73 5.83 -1.96 12.03
N GLY A 74 4.62 -2.35 11.63
CA GLY A 74 3.90 -1.93 10.45
C GLY A 74 2.44 -2.40 10.59
N LYS A 75 1.56 -1.96 9.70
CA LYS A 75 0.19 -2.49 9.61
C LYS A 75 0.04 -3.23 8.30
N SER A 76 -0.53 -4.42 8.34
CA SER A 76 -0.94 -5.10 7.12
C SER A 76 -2.32 -5.69 7.26
N ALA A 77 -3.04 -5.72 6.15
CA ALA A 77 -4.33 -6.39 6.04
C ALA A 77 -4.43 -7.04 4.68
N GLU A 78 -5.03 -8.22 4.60
CA GLU A 78 -5.42 -8.85 3.34
C GLU A 78 -6.80 -9.46 3.50
N ALA A 79 -7.59 -9.42 2.43
CA ALA A 79 -8.90 -10.07 2.37
C ALA A 79 -9.37 -10.20 0.92
N ILE A 80 -10.42 -11.00 0.74
CA ILE A 80 -11.20 -11.05 -0.49
C ILE A 80 -12.48 -10.26 -0.27
N VAL A 81 -12.76 -9.32 -1.17
CA VAL A 81 -14.01 -8.55 -1.20
C VAL A 81 -15.04 -9.33 -1.99
N GLN A 82 -16.24 -9.45 -1.44
CA GLN A 82 -17.33 -10.17 -2.08
C GLN A 82 -18.39 -9.24 -2.69
N SER A 83 -19.15 -9.76 -3.64
CA SER A 83 -20.42 -9.15 -4.05
C SER A 83 -21.48 -9.29 -2.95
N ILE A 84 -22.61 -8.60 -3.09
CA ILE A 84 -23.81 -8.82 -2.25
C ILE A 84 -24.36 -10.25 -2.35
N TYR A 85 -23.96 -11.01 -3.37
CA TYR A 85 -24.30 -12.42 -3.57
C TYR A 85 -23.20 -13.38 -3.07
N HIS A 86 -22.23 -12.87 -2.30
CA HIS A 86 -21.11 -13.64 -1.75
C HIS A 86 -20.12 -14.22 -2.77
N GLU A 87 -20.07 -13.65 -3.97
CA GLU A 87 -19.08 -14.04 -4.98
C GLU A 87 -17.76 -13.30 -4.74
N PRO A 88 -16.60 -13.97 -4.80
CA PRO A 88 -15.30 -13.34 -4.60
C PRO A 88 -14.93 -12.45 -5.80
N MET A 89 -14.91 -11.13 -5.60
CA MET A 89 -14.73 -10.15 -6.69
C MET A 89 -13.27 -9.73 -6.86
N LEU A 90 -12.58 -9.44 -5.75
CA LEU A 90 -11.17 -9.11 -5.78
C LEU A 90 -10.47 -9.54 -4.51
N TYR A 91 -9.18 -9.80 -4.63
CA TYR A 91 -8.28 -9.95 -3.49
C TYR A 91 -7.48 -8.66 -3.32
N TYR A 92 -7.29 -8.20 -2.09
CA TYR A 92 -6.39 -7.08 -1.82
C TYR A 92 -5.40 -7.38 -0.71
N TYR A 93 -4.26 -6.68 -0.76
CA TYR A 93 -3.27 -6.62 0.28
C TYR A 93 -2.89 -5.17 0.56
N TYR A 94 -3.06 -4.74 1.80
CA TYR A 94 -2.58 -3.48 2.34
C TYR A 94 -1.33 -3.71 3.18
N LYS A 95 -0.29 -2.89 2.94
CA LYS A 95 0.89 -2.80 3.80
C LYS A 95 1.28 -1.37 4.05
N GLU A 96 1.28 -0.97 5.31
CA GLU A 96 1.78 0.29 5.82
C GLU A 96 3.18 0.09 6.39
N TYR A 97 4.12 0.92 5.96
CA TYR A 97 5.46 0.96 6.50
C TYR A 97 5.53 1.90 7.71
N PRO A 98 6.34 1.56 8.73
CA PRO A 98 6.59 2.47 9.83
C PRO A 98 7.32 3.71 9.30
N ALA A 99 6.63 4.85 9.28
CA ALA A 99 7.14 6.13 8.83
C ALA A 99 6.36 7.25 9.52
N THR A 100 6.95 8.43 9.65
CA THR A 100 6.26 9.61 10.20
C THR A 100 5.17 10.17 9.29
N GLN A 101 5.24 9.86 8.00
CA GLN A 101 4.27 10.23 6.99
C GLN A 101 3.73 8.99 6.31
N ARG A 102 2.51 9.08 5.76
CA ARG A 102 1.81 7.95 5.17
C ARG A 102 2.65 7.32 4.05
N ASN A 103 2.99 6.05 4.25
CA ASN A 103 3.84 5.29 3.35
C ASN A 103 3.30 3.87 3.28
N ALA A 104 2.62 3.54 2.19
CA ALA A 104 1.91 2.27 2.10
C ALA A 104 1.86 1.74 0.67
N ILE A 105 1.47 0.47 0.56
CA ILE A 105 1.10 -0.20 -0.69
C ILE A 105 -0.30 -0.75 -0.49
N ILE A 106 -1.17 -0.49 -1.47
CA ILE A 106 -2.37 -1.30 -1.69
C ILE A 106 -2.13 -2.06 -2.98
N PHE A 107 -2.17 -3.38 -2.90
CA PHE A 107 -2.18 -4.29 -4.04
C PHE A 107 -3.60 -4.82 -4.17
N ALA A 108 -4.16 -4.83 -5.38
CA ALA A 108 -5.45 -5.42 -5.66
C ALA A 108 -5.35 -6.30 -6.91
N GLN A 109 -5.92 -7.50 -6.84
CA GLN A 109 -6.00 -8.45 -7.93
C GLN A 109 -7.46 -8.74 -8.24
N THR A 110 -7.82 -8.56 -9.51
CA THR A 110 -9.06 -9.06 -10.11
C THR A 110 -8.72 -10.20 -11.08
N THR A 111 -9.70 -10.78 -11.75
CA THR A 111 -9.42 -11.74 -12.84
C THR A 111 -8.67 -11.09 -14.01
N ARG A 112 -8.86 -9.79 -14.25
CA ARG A 112 -8.36 -9.05 -15.42
C ARG A 112 -7.16 -8.15 -15.12
N TYR A 113 -7.10 -7.58 -13.93
CA TYR A 113 -6.15 -6.52 -13.59
C TYR A 113 -5.41 -6.82 -12.30
N GLU A 114 -4.13 -6.54 -12.32
CA GLU A 114 -3.35 -6.24 -11.12
C GLU A 114 -3.27 -4.73 -10.97
N ILE A 115 -3.58 -4.20 -9.80
CA ILE A 115 -3.54 -2.76 -9.51
C ILE A 115 -2.69 -2.54 -8.26
N VAL A 116 -1.70 -1.64 -8.36
CA VAL A 116 -0.84 -1.27 -7.24
C VAL A 116 -0.92 0.23 -6.99
N TYR A 117 -1.36 0.61 -5.80
CA TYR A 117 -1.32 1.97 -5.30
C TYR A 117 -0.12 2.12 -4.36
N ARG A 118 0.90 2.85 -4.81
CA ARG A 118 2.06 3.21 -4.00
C ARG A 118 1.83 4.56 -3.34
N ILE A 119 1.35 4.52 -2.10
CA ILE A 119 1.04 5.71 -1.31
C ILE A 119 2.33 6.28 -0.72
N ARG A 120 2.59 7.55 -1.01
CA ARG A 120 3.68 8.35 -0.45
C ARG A 120 3.15 9.72 -0.03
N THR A 121 3.96 10.52 0.66
CA THR A 121 3.57 11.88 1.09
C THR A 121 3.17 12.79 -0.07
N LYS A 122 3.88 12.71 -1.21
CA LYS A 122 3.68 13.61 -2.35
C LYS A 122 2.51 13.20 -3.25
N GLY A 123 1.86 12.09 -2.96
CA GLY A 123 0.82 11.50 -3.80
C GLY A 123 0.92 9.99 -3.86
N THR A 124 -0.06 9.39 -4.53
CA THR A 124 -0.19 7.95 -4.73
C THR A 124 0.10 7.62 -6.18
N GLN A 125 1.19 6.91 -6.45
CA GLN A 125 1.47 6.41 -7.80
C GLN A 125 0.60 5.19 -8.05
N VAL A 126 -0.02 5.10 -9.22
CA VAL A 126 -0.91 4.01 -9.60
C VAL A 126 -0.26 3.21 -10.72
N PHE A 127 -0.23 1.90 -10.55
CA PHE A 127 0.25 0.96 -11.55
C PHE A 127 -0.87 -0.03 -11.88
N VAL A 128 -1.04 -0.34 -13.16
CA VAL A 128 -1.99 -1.36 -13.62
C VAL A 128 -1.20 -2.35 -14.48
N ASN A 129 -1.26 -3.64 -14.15
CA ASN A 129 -0.50 -4.69 -14.82
C ASN A 129 1.00 -4.34 -14.95
N GLU A 130 1.60 -3.87 -13.84
CA GLU A 130 2.99 -3.40 -13.74
C GLU A 130 3.32 -2.09 -14.49
N GLU A 131 2.40 -1.55 -15.29
CA GLU A 131 2.61 -0.29 -16.00
C GLU A 131 2.18 0.91 -15.15
N PHE A 132 3.02 1.96 -15.10
CA PHE A 132 2.66 3.21 -14.44
C PHE A 132 1.58 3.94 -15.26
N VAL A 133 0.40 4.12 -14.66
CA VAL A 133 -0.73 4.78 -15.34
C VAL A 133 -0.86 6.25 -14.97
N GLY A 134 -0.43 6.65 -13.77
CA GLY A 134 -0.51 8.04 -13.31
C GLY A 134 -0.34 8.19 -11.81
N THR A 135 -0.55 9.42 -11.32
CA THR A 135 -0.44 9.78 -9.91
C THR A 135 -1.75 10.42 -9.43
N ILE A 136 -2.18 10.05 -8.23
CA ILE A 136 -3.22 10.75 -7.48
C ILE A 136 -2.51 11.73 -6.54
N ASP A 137 -2.77 13.03 -6.67
CA ASP A 137 -2.20 14.03 -5.77
C ASP A 137 -2.85 14.00 -4.36
N PRO A 138 -2.34 14.76 -3.38
CA PRO A 138 -2.96 14.84 -2.06
C PRO A 138 -4.39 15.42 -2.02
N SER A 139 -4.84 16.10 -3.09
CA SER A 139 -6.23 16.60 -3.22
C SER A 139 -7.19 15.52 -3.72
N GLY A 140 -6.67 14.39 -4.22
CA GLY A 140 -7.44 13.29 -4.79
C GLY A 140 -7.54 13.34 -6.32
N MET A 141 -6.91 14.31 -6.98
CA MET A 141 -6.93 14.42 -8.44
C MET A 141 -5.96 13.43 -9.08
N PHE A 142 -6.45 12.63 -10.02
CA PHE A 142 -5.65 11.74 -10.85
C PHE A 142 -5.13 12.46 -12.10
N TYR A 143 -3.84 12.33 -12.39
CA TYR A 143 -3.20 12.90 -13.58
C TYR A 143 -2.10 11.98 -14.10
N ARG A 144 -1.80 12.05 -15.40
CA ARG A 144 -0.57 11.47 -15.96
C ARG A 144 0.51 12.56 -16.00
N GLU A 145 1.77 12.18 -15.84
CA GLU A 145 2.89 13.15 -15.85
C GLU A 145 2.93 13.96 -17.16
N ALA A 146 2.44 13.40 -18.27
CA ALA A 146 2.31 14.07 -19.56
C ALA A 146 1.27 15.20 -19.59
N ASP A 147 0.23 15.13 -18.74
CA ASP A 147 -0.87 16.10 -18.71
C ASP A 147 -0.50 17.38 -17.93
N ARG A 148 0.63 17.38 -17.21
CA ARG A 148 1.11 18.52 -16.40
C ARG A 148 1.74 19.66 -17.21
N LEU A 149 1.98 19.45 -18.50
CA LEU A 149 2.64 20.42 -19.39
C LEU A 149 1.67 21.20 -20.29
N VAL A 150 0.37 21.15 -20.00
CA VAL A 150 -0.68 21.91 -20.71
C VAL A 150 -1.32 22.92 -19.78
#